data_AF-A0A839NLF2-F1
#
_entry.id   AF-A0A839NLF2-F1
#
_cell.length_a   1.000
_cell.length_b   1.000
_cell.length_c   1.000
_cell.angle_alpha   90.00
_cell.angle_beta   90.00
_cell.angle_gamma   90.00
#
_symmetry.space_group_name_H-M   'P 1'
#
loop_
_entity.id
_entity.type
_entity.pdbx_description
1 polymer ?
#
loop_
_entity_poly.entity_id
_entity_poly.type
_entity_poly.pdbx_seq_one_letter_code
_entity_poly.pdbx_strand_id
1 'polypeptide(L)'
;MKKTLITLFALSQSVFIYAQNHIQFQKLTFDQAKEKALQENKLIFLDGYTSWCAPCKWMEANVFNQPAIANYYNANFINTKFDCEVGEGITIAKEYQIKSFPTYLFLDHKGVLIYRTQSRMEAEAFLNEGKQANDPKFQIPALKASFDAGNRESGFLLNYIQVMSNADTKSAEEAKKVLSEVATDEFLLSPAGWQTILMMSRSTEDRYGKFFKDNKAYFRGIATPEDFEKKDTQLLRYAMYTYIRNKDKSAFDTGLVYFKNSDDKEKQIDAAMYEAEWAGTNGTTKEFIQLTDVLRRGILKDEDEKLSFIARRNGGNKMTSSDPTKLKQCYVLAKQAVELNESSYSNQGTFAEICISLKRKKEAVKAAEAARALAELETSKIIKIADALLARANAL
;
A
#
# COMPACT_ATOMS: atom_id res chain seq x y z
N MET A 1 70.92 46.22 -20.19
CA MET A 1 71.37 44.90 -19.71
C MET A 1 70.29 44.28 -18.82
N LYS A 2 69.86 43.05 -19.17
CA LYS A 2 69.40 41.94 -18.31
C LYS A 2 68.31 42.23 -17.25
N LYS A 3 67.06 41.78 -17.43
CA LYS A 3 66.49 40.39 -17.36
C LYS A 3 65.88 40.11 -15.97
N THR A 4 64.75 39.38 -15.99
CA THR A 4 64.14 38.55 -14.91
C THR A 4 63.57 39.31 -13.68
N LEU A 5 62.33 39.13 -13.22
CA LEU A 5 61.54 37.89 -13.06
C LEU A 5 60.05 38.06 -13.41
N ILE A 6 59.57 37.13 -14.23
CA ILE A 6 58.18 36.68 -14.35
C ILE A 6 58.12 35.31 -13.65
N THR A 7 56.98 34.97 -13.05
CA THR A 7 56.44 33.63 -12.68
C THR A 7 56.37 33.30 -11.17
N LEU A 8 55.25 32.68 -10.76
CA LEU A 8 54.76 32.24 -9.42
C LEU A 8 54.14 33.36 -8.57
N PHE A 9 52.83 33.42 -8.27
CA PHE A 9 52.03 32.34 -7.68
C PHE A 9 50.53 32.54 -8.00
N ALA A 10 50.07 31.99 -9.13
CA ALA A 10 48.66 31.79 -9.42
C ALA A 10 48.28 30.37 -8.96
N LEU A 11 48.10 30.14 -7.66
CA LEU A 11 47.62 28.85 -7.14
C LEU A 11 47.11 28.98 -5.69
N SER A 12 45.81 29.19 -5.50
CA SER A 12 44.99 28.67 -4.36
C SER A 12 43.66 29.41 -4.16
N GLN A 13 42.84 29.52 -5.20
CA GLN A 13 41.39 29.67 -5.01
C GLN A 13 40.75 28.29 -5.18
N SER A 14 41.21 27.32 -4.39
CA SER A 14 40.46 26.09 -4.14
C SER A 14 39.29 26.46 -3.24
N VAL A 15 38.19 26.88 -3.85
CA VAL A 15 36.88 26.91 -3.21
C VAL A 15 36.63 25.49 -2.73
N PHE A 16 36.72 25.28 -1.42
CA PHE A 16 36.21 24.07 -0.79
C PHE A 16 34.69 24.08 -0.99
N ILE A 17 34.23 23.48 -2.09
CA ILE A 17 32.85 23.08 -2.25
C ILE A 17 32.67 21.96 -1.22
N TYR A 18 32.25 22.33 0.00
CA TYR A 18 31.67 21.35 0.91
C TYR A 18 30.50 20.74 0.17
N ALA A 19 30.63 19.47 -0.23
CA ALA A 19 29.48 18.69 -0.64
C ALA A 19 28.47 18.76 0.51
N GLN A 20 27.39 19.52 0.32
CA GLN A 20 26.35 19.62 1.32
C GLN A 20 25.63 18.29 1.32
N ASN A 21 25.98 17.43 2.26
CA ASN A 21 25.38 16.11 2.42
C ASN A 21 23.99 16.20 3.07
N HIS A 22 23.22 17.29 2.84
CA HIS A 22 21.85 17.44 3.33
C HIS A 22 21.05 18.48 2.53
N ILE A 23 19.74 18.26 2.37
CA ILE A 23 18.81 19.28 1.91
C ILE A 23 18.82 20.45 2.91
N GLN A 24 19.05 21.66 2.44
CA GLN A 24 19.11 22.87 3.26
C GLN A 24 17.71 23.44 3.46
N PHE A 25 16.99 22.92 4.45
CA PHE A 25 15.70 23.47 4.83
C PHE A 25 15.85 24.85 5.45
N GLN A 26 15.22 25.84 4.82
CA GLN A 26 15.26 27.22 5.23
C GLN A 26 14.14 27.51 6.24
N LYS A 27 14.47 28.21 7.32
CA LYS A 27 13.50 28.68 8.32
C LYS A 27 12.80 29.95 7.81
N LEU A 28 11.88 29.77 6.88
CA LEU A 28 11.06 30.82 6.29
C LEU A 28 9.61 30.62 6.68
N THR A 29 8.86 31.71 6.84
CA THR A 29 7.40 31.63 6.79
C THR A 29 6.94 31.26 5.39
N PHE A 30 5.70 30.79 5.23
CA PHE A 30 5.20 30.44 3.91
C PHE A 30 5.15 31.63 2.95
N ASP A 31 4.85 32.83 3.45
CA ASP A 31 4.89 34.07 2.65
C ASP A 31 6.32 34.42 2.22
N GLN A 32 7.30 34.29 3.11
CA GLN A 32 8.72 34.50 2.77
C GLN A 32 9.21 33.48 1.74
N ALA A 33 8.75 32.22 1.81
CA ALA A 33 9.07 31.20 0.83
C ALA A 33 8.53 31.57 -0.57
N LYS A 34 7.30 32.11 -0.64
CA LYS A 34 6.69 32.63 -1.90
C LYS A 34 7.46 33.80 -2.47
N GLU A 35 7.84 34.77 -1.65
CA GLU A 35 8.66 35.91 -2.08
C GLU A 35 10.03 35.47 -2.63
N LYS A 36 10.69 34.54 -1.92
CA LYS A 36 11.98 34.00 -2.34
C LYS A 36 11.87 33.16 -3.61
N ALA A 37 10.82 32.37 -3.75
CA ALA A 37 10.52 31.60 -4.96
C ALA A 37 10.35 32.50 -6.19
N LEU A 38 9.68 33.65 -6.02
CA LEU A 38 9.57 34.66 -7.08
C LEU A 38 10.93 35.25 -7.44
N GLN A 39 11.75 35.61 -6.44
CA GLN A 39 13.07 36.23 -6.66
C GLN A 39 14.06 35.27 -7.33
N GLU A 40 14.07 33.99 -6.95
CA GLU A 40 15.00 32.99 -7.48
C GLU A 40 14.45 32.23 -8.68
N ASN A 41 13.19 32.44 -9.06
CA ASN A 41 12.49 31.71 -10.11
C ASN A 41 12.58 30.17 -9.91
N LYS A 42 12.30 29.72 -8.68
CA LYS A 42 12.31 28.32 -8.27
C LYS A 42 10.98 27.93 -7.65
N LEU A 43 10.62 26.66 -7.75
CA LEU A 43 9.51 26.12 -6.98
C LEU A 43 9.88 26.04 -5.49
N ILE A 44 8.87 26.15 -4.64
CA ILE A 44 8.96 25.84 -3.22
C ILE A 44 8.82 24.34 -3.07
N PHE A 45 9.83 23.69 -2.49
CA PHE A 45 9.69 22.34 -1.98
C PHE A 45 9.26 22.42 -0.52
N LEU A 46 8.14 21.80 -0.18
CA LEU A 46 7.57 21.80 1.16
C LEU A 46 7.42 20.37 1.66
N ASP A 47 8.19 20.03 2.68
CA ASP A 47 8.05 18.79 3.46
C ASP A 47 7.04 19.00 4.60
N GLY A 48 5.84 18.46 4.43
CA GLY A 48 4.80 18.42 5.45
C GLY A 48 4.98 17.19 6.34
N TYR A 49 5.26 17.42 7.63
CA TYR A 49 5.57 16.37 8.60
C TYR A 49 4.84 16.58 9.94
N THR A 50 5.00 15.62 10.85
CA THR A 50 4.67 15.77 12.28
C THR A 50 5.82 15.24 13.14
N SER A 51 5.94 15.75 14.37
CA SER A 51 7.01 15.37 15.31
C SER A 51 7.07 13.85 15.64
N TRP A 52 5.94 13.15 15.58
CA TRP A 52 5.82 11.72 15.86
C TRP A 52 5.87 10.83 14.61
N CYS A 53 5.97 11.41 13.42
CA CYS A 53 6.02 10.67 12.15
C CYS A 53 7.34 9.87 12.00
N ALA A 54 7.31 8.56 12.27
CA ALA A 54 8.46 7.68 12.08
C ALA A 54 8.96 7.61 10.63
N PRO A 55 8.09 7.52 9.59
CA PRO A 55 8.53 7.57 8.20
C PRO A 55 9.27 8.87 7.83
N CYS A 56 8.86 10.02 8.38
CA CYS A 56 9.49 11.32 8.13
C CYS A 56 10.92 11.34 8.67
N LYS A 57 11.11 10.87 9.92
CA LYS A 57 12.45 10.72 10.53
C LYS A 57 13.35 9.78 9.73
N TRP A 58 12.78 8.72 9.16
CA TRP A 58 13.52 7.82 8.28
C TRP A 58 14.00 8.53 7.01
N MET A 59 13.16 9.35 6.36
CA MET A 59 13.55 10.13 5.17
C MET A 59 14.68 11.11 5.46
N GLU A 60 14.62 11.82 6.60
CA GLU A 60 15.71 12.72 7.02
C GLU A 60 17.04 11.98 7.22
N ALA A 61 17.00 10.81 7.85
CA ALA A 61 18.18 10.04 8.20
C ALA A 61 18.79 9.24 7.02
N ASN A 62 17.99 8.88 6.00
CA ASN A 62 18.42 7.94 4.96
C ASN A 62 18.37 8.52 3.54
N VAL A 63 17.59 9.57 3.28
CA VAL A 63 17.36 10.09 1.92
C VAL A 63 17.81 11.53 1.78
N PHE A 64 17.36 12.42 2.68
CA PHE A 64 17.67 13.86 2.55
C PHE A 64 19.15 14.18 2.72
N ASN A 65 19.91 13.27 3.33
CA ASN A 65 21.36 13.38 3.49
C ASN A 65 22.18 12.77 2.34
N GLN A 66 21.54 12.17 1.34
CA GLN A 66 22.27 11.60 0.22
C GLN A 66 22.76 12.73 -0.71
N PRO A 67 24.05 12.74 -1.10
CA PRO A 67 24.63 13.84 -1.88
C PRO A 67 23.88 14.17 -3.17
N ALA A 68 23.43 13.14 -3.92
CA ALA A 68 22.69 13.35 -5.16
C ALA A 68 21.35 14.07 -4.93
N ILE A 69 20.68 13.76 -3.83
CA ILE A 69 19.41 14.37 -3.43
C ILE A 69 19.64 15.81 -2.96
N ALA A 70 20.53 15.99 -1.99
CA ALA A 70 20.84 17.29 -1.43
C ALA A 70 21.27 18.28 -2.52
N ASN A 71 22.18 17.87 -3.41
CA ASN A 71 22.65 18.72 -4.51
C ASN A 71 21.50 19.11 -5.45
N TYR A 72 20.64 18.16 -5.84
CA TYR A 72 19.54 18.45 -6.73
C TYR A 72 18.52 19.39 -6.08
N TYR A 73 18.09 19.11 -4.85
CA TYR A 73 17.07 19.90 -4.17
C TYR A 73 17.55 21.30 -3.81
N ASN A 74 18.79 21.45 -3.32
CA ASN A 74 19.37 22.75 -3.00
C ASN A 74 19.56 23.64 -4.24
N ALA A 75 19.86 23.04 -5.40
CA ALA A 75 20.01 23.77 -6.64
C ALA A 75 18.68 24.24 -7.23
N ASN A 76 17.62 23.41 -7.13
CA ASN A 76 16.40 23.60 -7.92
C ASN A 76 15.21 24.15 -7.12
N PHE A 77 15.23 24.12 -5.79
CA PHE A 77 14.06 24.48 -4.97
C PHE A 77 14.37 25.45 -3.84
N ILE A 78 13.34 26.18 -3.41
CA ILE A 78 13.28 26.78 -2.09
C ILE A 78 12.81 25.71 -1.11
N ASN A 79 13.76 25.06 -0.41
CA ASN A 79 13.47 23.95 0.49
C ASN A 79 12.92 24.45 1.82
N THR A 80 11.72 24.01 2.19
CA THR A 80 11.00 24.36 3.41
C THR A 80 10.41 23.11 4.05
N LYS A 81 10.15 23.17 5.36
CA LYS A 81 9.45 22.10 6.09
C LYS A 81 8.54 22.70 7.14
N PHE A 82 7.34 22.16 7.28
CA PHE A 82 6.35 22.62 8.27
C PHE A 82 5.80 21.44 9.04
N ASP A 83 5.77 21.58 10.36
CA ASP A 83 5.03 20.67 11.21
C ASP A 83 3.54 21.00 11.08
N CYS A 84 2.79 20.08 10.50
CA CYS A 84 1.39 20.27 10.14
C CYS A 84 0.42 20.30 11.34
N GLU A 85 0.91 20.16 12.57
CA GLU A 85 0.11 20.23 13.80
C GLU A 85 0.34 21.52 14.61
N VAL A 86 1.27 22.38 14.20
CA VAL A 86 1.60 23.62 14.92
C VAL A 86 1.80 24.82 13.99
N GLY A 87 1.57 26.03 14.53
CA GLY A 87 1.83 27.29 13.81
C GLY A 87 1.10 27.38 12.47
N GLU A 88 1.79 27.91 11.45
CA GLU A 88 1.24 28.03 10.09
C GLU A 88 1.03 26.67 9.38
N GLY A 89 1.69 25.60 9.86
CA GLY A 89 1.56 24.27 9.30
C GLY A 89 0.14 23.70 9.38
N ILE A 90 -0.65 24.10 10.39
CA ILE A 90 -2.08 23.73 10.50
C ILE A 90 -2.87 24.29 9.32
N THR A 91 -2.64 25.56 8.97
CA THR A 91 -3.33 26.23 7.86
C THR A 91 -2.90 25.62 6.52
N ILE A 92 -1.60 25.40 6.33
CA ILE A 92 -1.03 24.74 5.14
C ILE A 92 -1.64 23.34 4.96
N ALA A 93 -1.70 22.54 6.02
CA ALA A 93 -2.26 21.19 5.98
C ALA A 93 -3.74 21.20 5.57
N LYS A 94 -4.52 22.18 6.06
CA LYS A 94 -5.92 22.35 5.69
C LYS A 94 -6.07 22.78 4.22
N GLU A 95 -5.28 23.75 3.78
CA GLU A 95 -5.32 24.31 2.42
C GLU A 95 -4.99 23.25 1.36
N TYR A 96 -3.88 22.52 1.54
CA TYR A 96 -3.42 21.50 0.59
C TYR A 96 -3.95 20.09 0.89
N GLN A 97 -4.88 19.96 1.85
CA GLN A 97 -5.51 18.70 2.25
C GLN A 97 -4.47 17.59 2.55
N ILE A 98 -3.50 17.92 3.40
CA ILE A 98 -2.50 16.97 3.89
C ILE A 98 -3.19 16.06 4.93
N LYS A 99 -3.31 14.77 4.59
CA LYS A 99 -4.01 13.75 5.40
C LYS A 99 -3.10 12.62 5.88
N SER A 100 -1.85 12.60 5.40
CA SER A 100 -0.86 11.59 5.74
C SER A 100 0.54 12.18 5.67
N PHE A 101 1.49 11.56 6.37
CA PHE A 101 2.84 12.08 6.51
C PHE A 101 3.88 10.98 6.18
N PRO A 102 5.00 11.35 5.52
CA PRO A 102 5.27 12.67 4.95
C PRO A 102 4.40 12.96 3.71
N THR A 103 4.10 14.24 3.49
CA THR A 103 3.55 14.74 2.22
C THR A 103 4.49 15.79 1.66
N TYR A 104 4.82 15.67 0.39
CA TYR A 104 5.74 16.54 -0.33
C TYR A 104 4.97 17.38 -1.33
N LEU A 105 5.02 18.70 -1.17
CA LEU A 105 4.38 19.66 -2.08
C LEU A 105 5.44 20.43 -2.85
N PHE A 106 5.17 20.66 -4.13
CA PHE A 106 5.93 21.56 -4.97
C PHE A 106 4.99 22.68 -5.42
N LEU A 107 5.30 23.90 -5.00
CA LEU A 107 4.43 25.06 -5.15
C LEU A 107 5.13 26.14 -5.97
N ASP A 108 4.40 26.90 -6.77
CA ASP A 108 4.96 28.11 -7.38
C ASP A 108 5.01 29.28 -6.38
N HIS A 109 5.52 30.42 -6.84
CA HIS A 109 5.63 31.64 -6.04
C HIS A 109 4.27 32.25 -5.62
N LYS A 110 3.15 31.77 -6.17
CA LYS A 110 1.79 32.17 -5.79
C LYS A 110 1.14 31.17 -4.83
N GLY A 111 1.81 30.06 -4.51
CA GLY A 111 1.26 28.96 -3.73
C GLY A 111 0.39 28.01 -4.54
N VAL A 112 0.40 28.08 -5.88
CA VAL A 112 -0.31 27.12 -6.73
C VAL A 112 0.40 25.77 -6.63
N LEU A 113 -0.37 24.70 -6.42
CA LEU A 113 0.15 23.34 -6.40
C LEU A 113 0.59 22.90 -7.80
N ILE A 114 1.90 22.74 -7.98
CA ILE A 114 2.53 22.32 -9.23
C ILE A 114 2.66 20.81 -9.28
N TYR A 115 3.12 20.20 -8.18
CA TYR A 115 3.29 18.75 -8.08
C TYR A 115 3.14 18.27 -6.63
N ARG A 116 2.73 17.02 -6.44
CA ARG A 116 2.55 16.40 -5.12
C ARG A 116 2.94 14.93 -5.15
N THR A 117 3.69 14.52 -4.14
CA THR A 117 3.92 13.11 -3.82
C THR A 117 3.87 12.92 -2.30
N GLN A 118 3.99 11.70 -1.81
CA GLN A 118 3.79 11.36 -0.39
C GLN A 118 4.47 10.03 -0.04
N SER A 119 4.44 9.69 1.25
CA SER A 119 5.00 8.46 1.82
C SER A 119 6.53 8.41 1.83
N ARG A 120 7.06 7.48 2.62
CA ARG A 120 8.48 7.09 2.56
C ARG A 120 8.77 6.48 1.19
N MET A 121 9.93 6.82 0.64
CA MET A 121 10.47 6.21 -0.58
C MET A 121 12.00 6.17 -0.53
N GLU A 122 12.60 5.27 -1.31
CA GLU A 122 14.06 5.20 -1.43
C GLU A 122 14.60 6.38 -2.26
N ALA A 123 15.90 6.65 -2.16
CA ALA A 123 16.47 7.89 -2.69
C ALA A 123 16.34 8.06 -4.21
N GLU A 124 16.47 6.99 -4.98
CA GLU A 124 16.29 7.08 -6.44
C GLU A 124 14.87 7.54 -6.82
N ALA A 125 13.85 6.99 -6.16
CA ALA A 125 12.47 7.40 -6.34
C ALA A 125 12.28 8.87 -5.92
N PHE A 126 12.80 9.26 -4.77
CA PHE A 126 12.70 10.65 -4.29
C PHE A 126 13.38 11.65 -5.24
N LEU A 127 14.54 11.31 -5.81
CA LEU A 127 15.19 12.14 -6.83
C LEU A 127 14.31 12.31 -8.07
N ASN A 128 13.65 11.23 -8.49
CA ASN A 128 12.78 11.26 -9.65
C ASN A 128 11.56 12.16 -9.41
N GLU A 129 10.97 12.15 -8.21
CA GLU A 129 9.87 13.05 -7.84
C GLU A 129 10.27 14.52 -7.96
N GLY A 130 11.47 14.89 -7.47
CA GLY A 130 12.01 16.23 -7.64
C GLY A 130 12.21 16.60 -9.12
N LYS A 131 12.67 15.66 -9.95
CA LYS A 131 12.80 15.89 -11.41
C LYS A 131 11.44 16.10 -12.08
N GLN A 132 10.45 15.29 -11.72
CA GLN A 132 9.09 15.40 -12.24
C GLN A 132 8.44 16.73 -11.87
N ALA A 133 8.65 17.22 -10.64
CA ALA A 133 8.14 18.54 -10.25
C ALA A 133 8.60 19.68 -11.17
N ASN A 134 9.82 19.60 -11.72
CA ASN A 134 10.38 20.58 -12.64
C ASN A 134 10.11 20.26 -14.13
N ASP A 135 9.46 19.15 -14.46
CA ASP A 135 9.10 18.80 -15.83
C ASP A 135 7.63 19.17 -16.09
N PRO A 136 7.35 20.11 -17.03
CA PRO A 136 5.99 20.52 -17.38
C PRO A 136 5.01 19.39 -17.69
N LYS A 137 5.52 18.22 -18.14
CA LYS A 137 4.69 17.05 -18.41
C LYS A 137 4.02 16.49 -17.16
N PHE A 138 4.55 16.72 -15.97
CA PHE A 138 4.00 16.22 -14.70
C PHE A 138 3.31 17.30 -13.89
N GLN A 139 3.32 18.55 -14.36
CA GLN A 139 2.75 19.67 -13.61
C GLN A 139 1.24 19.68 -13.68
N ILE A 140 0.61 19.72 -12.51
CA ILE A 140 -0.85 19.62 -12.34
C ILE A 140 -1.59 20.68 -13.18
N PRO A 141 -1.21 21.98 -13.21
CA PRO A 141 -1.94 22.97 -14.02
C PRO A 141 -1.90 22.65 -15.52
N ALA A 142 -0.75 22.24 -16.05
CA ALA A 142 -0.58 21.91 -17.47
C ALA A 142 -1.36 20.65 -17.85
N LEU A 143 -1.31 19.62 -17.00
CA LEU A 143 -2.06 18.39 -17.17
C LEU A 143 -3.57 18.63 -17.17
N LYS A 144 -4.08 19.41 -16.20
CA LYS A 144 -5.49 19.82 -16.15
C LYS A 144 -5.92 20.56 -17.40
N ALA A 145 -5.17 21.57 -17.82
CA ALA A 145 -5.48 22.33 -19.02
C ALA A 145 -5.52 21.44 -20.29
N SER A 146 -4.58 20.50 -20.44
CA SER A 146 -4.56 19.55 -21.55
C SER A 146 -5.77 18.59 -21.53
N PHE A 147 -6.16 18.14 -20.34
CA PHE A 147 -7.35 17.29 -20.18
C PHE A 147 -8.64 18.07 -20.50
N ASP A 148 -8.77 19.31 -20.01
CA ASP A 148 -9.92 20.17 -20.26
C ASP A 148 -10.03 20.56 -21.74
N ALA A 149 -8.89 20.69 -22.43
CA ALA A 149 -8.82 20.93 -23.87
C ALA A 149 -9.17 19.70 -24.74
N GLY A 150 -9.47 18.54 -24.13
CA GLY A 150 -9.93 17.36 -24.84
C GLY A 150 -8.83 16.35 -25.22
N ASN A 151 -7.60 16.49 -24.73
CA ASN A 151 -6.56 15.48 -24.97
C ASN A 151 -6.94 14.16 -24.28
N ARG A 152 -7.09 13.08 -25.07
CA ARG A 152 -7.41 11.72 -24.61
C ARG A 152 -6.40 10.68 -25.08
N GLU A 153 -5.20 11.08 -25.50
CA GLU A 153 -4.16 10.13 -25.88
C GLU A 153 -3.81 9.22 -24.69
N SER A 154 -3.68 7.91 -24.92
CA SER A 154 -3.51 6.94 -23.83
C SER A 154 -2.26 7.19 -22.99
N GLY A 155 -1.14 7.59 -23.61
CA GLY A 155 0.09 7.96 -22.91
C GLY A 155 -0.07 9.20 -22.04
N PHE A 156 -0.80 10.21 -22.52
CA PHE A 156 -1.15 11.40 -21.74
C PHE A 156 -2.03 11.02 -20.55
N LEU A 157 -3.09 10.24 -20.77
CA LEU A 157 -4.01 9.80 -19.73
C LEU A 157 -3.30 8.98 -18.64
N LEU A 158 -2.38 8.08 -19.02
CA LEU A 158 -1.57 7.33 -18.05
C LEU A 158 -0.80 8.27 -17.12
N ASN A 159 -0.09 9.25 -17.68
CA ASN A 159 0.67 10.23 -16.91
C ASN A 159 -0.26 11.11 -16.05
N TYR A 160 -1.38 11.58 -16.63
CA TYR A 160 -2.39 12.33 -15.91
C TYR A 160 -2.91 11.56 -14.69
N ILE A 161 -3.23 10.27 -14.85
CA ILE A 161 -3.69 9.41 -13.76
C ILE A 161 -2.60 9.26 -12.70
N GLN A 162 -1.33 9.07 -13.08
CA GLN A 162 -0.21 8.94 -12.15
C GLN A 162 -0.09 10.18 -11.25
N VAL A 163 -0.07 11.38 -11.84
CA VAL A 163 0.05 12.64 -11.09
C VAL A 163 -1.20 12.89 -10.23
N MET A 164 -2.38 12.77 -10.84
CA MET A 164 -3.62 13.11 -10.15
C MET A 164 -3.99 12.10 -9.05
N SER A 165 -3.48 10.88 -9.09
CA SER A 165 -3.67 9.91 -7.99
C SER A 165 -3.13 10.41 -6.65
N ASN A 166 -2.10 11.28 -6.67
CA ASN A 166 -1.57 11.92 -5.46
C ASN A 166 -2.19 13.29 -5.16
N ALA A 167 -2.71 13.99 -6.18
CA ALA A 167 -3.18 15.37 -6.04
C ALA A 167 -4.71 15.51 -5.93
N ASP A 168 -5.45 14.76 -6.73
CA ASP A 168 -6.91 14.79 -6.81
C ASP A 168 -7.45 13.47 -7.37
N THR A 169 -7.85 12.59 -6.45
CA THR A 169 -8.31 11.25 -6.77
C THR A 169 -9.58 11.23 -7.63
N LYS A 170 -10.41 12.28 -7.60
CA LYS A 170 -11.61 12.33 -8.44
C LYS A 170 -11.23 12.47 -9.91
N SER A 171 -10.34 13.39 -10.21
CA SER A 171 -9.78 13.59 -11.55
C SER A 171 -9.04 12.34 -12.04
N ALA A 172 -8.29 11.65 -11.16
CA ALA A 172 -7.63 10.40 -11.51
C ALA A 172 -8.63 9.30 -11.90
N GLU A 173 -9.72 9.13 -11.14
CA GLU A 173 -10.76 8.14 -11.44
C GLU A 173 -11.54 8.48 -12.72
N GLU A 174 -11.76 9.77 -13.01
CA GLU A 174 -12.33 10.20 -14.29
C GLU A 174 -11.42 9.82 -15.46
N ALA A 175 -10.13 10.16 -15.38
CA ALA A 175 -9.17 9.81 -16.43
C ALA A 175 -8.99 8.30 -16.61
N LYS A 176 -9.09 7.49 -15.54
CA LYS A 176 -9.12 6.02 -15.63
C LYS A 176 -10.29 5.51 -16.44
N LYS A 177 -11.49 6.07 -16.26
CA LYS A 177 -12.66 5.71 -17.06
C LYS A 177 -12.42 6.01 -18.54
N VAL A 178 -11.91 7.21 -18.86
CA VAL A 178 -11.64 7.56 -20.25
C VAL A 178 -10.54 6.68 -20.85
N LEU A 179 -9.45 6.41 -20.11
CA LEU A 179 -8.39 5.50 -20.56
C LEU A 179 -8.94 4.09 -20.85
N SER A 180 -9.93 3.63 -20.09
CA SER A 180 -10.58 2.34 -20.32
C SER A 180 -11.44 2.26 -21.58
N GLU A 181 -11.80 3.41 -22.16
CA GLU A 181 -12.53 3.48 -23.43
C GLU A 181 -11.57 3.61 -24.63
N VAL A 182 -10.49 4.37 -24.47
CA VAL A 182 -9.60 4.74 -25.59
C VAL A 182 -8.32 3.90 -25.71
N ALA A 183 -7.89 3.19 -24.65
CA ALA A 183 -6.70 2.36 -24.71
C ALA A 183 -6.85 1.29 -25.80
N THR A 184 -5.91 1.23 -26.73
CA THR A 184 -5.86 0.20 -27.78
C THR A 184 -4.98 -0.97 -27.36
N ASP A 185 -5.13 -2.12 -28.01
CA ASP A 185 -4.27 -3.27 -27.77
C ASP A 185 -2.81 -2.97 -28.14
N GLU A 186 -2.58 -2.17 -29.19
CA GLU A 186 -1.25 -1.67 -29.57
C GLU A 186 -0.62 -0.84 -28.44
N PHE A 187 -1.40 0.06 -27.82
CA PHE A 187 -0.94 0.80 -26.66
C PHE A 187 -0.64 -0.12 -25.47
N LEU A 188 -1.50 -1.11 -25.22
CA LEU A 188 -1.29 -2.06 -24.12
C LEU A 188 -0.08 -2.98 -24.34
N LEU A 189 0.28 -3.26 -25.59
CA LEU A 189 1.53 -3.91 -26.00
C LEU A 189 2.68 -2.90 -26.13
N SER A 190 2.90 -2.10 -25.09
CA SER A 190 4.01 -1.15 -25.00
C SER A 190 4.53 -1.05 -23.55
N PRO A 191 5.69 -0.41 -23.30
CA PRO A 191 6.12 -0.10 -21.93
C PRO A 191 5.10 0.74 -21.15
N ALA A 192 4.41 1.69 -21.80
CA ALA A 192 3.33 2.47 -21.18
C ALA A 192 2.08 1.59 -20.92
N GLY A 193 1.82 0.66 -21.82
CA GLY A 193 0.83 -0.39 -21.64
C GLY A 193 1.09 -1.23 -20.39
N TRP A 194 2.34 -1.65 -20.17
CA TRP A 194 2.71 -2.37 -18.95
C TRP A 194 2.44 -1.56 -17.67
N GLN A 195 2.78 -0.28 -17.65
CA GLN A 195 2.44 0.60 -16.52
C GLN A 195 0.92 0.72 -16.31
N THR A 196 0.16 0.74 -17.40
CA THR A 196 -1.31 0.72 -17.34
C THR A 196 -1.82 -0.58 -16.73
N ILE A 197 -1.25 -1.74 -17.10
CA ILE A 197 -1.58 -3.04 -16.50
C ILE A 197 -1.25 -3.06 -15.00
N LEU A 198 -0.07 -2.56 -14.61
CA LEU A 198 0.33 -2.45 -13.21
C LEU A 198 -0.69 -1.66 -12.39
N MET A 199 -1.16 -0.54 -12.94
CA MET A 199 -2.07 0.39 -12.30
C MET A 199 -3.55 -0.07 -12.31
N MET A 200 -4.03 -0.63 -13.42
CA MET A 200 -5.46 -0.80 -13.67
C MET A 200 -5.95 -2.24 -13.53
N SER A 201 -5.06 -3.23 -13.61
CA SER A 201 -5.45 -4.64 -13.46
C SER A 201 -5.66 -5.00 -11.98
N ARG A 202 -6.90 -5.40 -11.65
CA ARG A 202 -7.35 -5.79 -10.30
C ARG A 202 -7.68 -7.28 -10.20
N SER A 203 -8.10 -7.92 -11.29
CA SER A 203 -8.43 -9.33 -11.38
C SER A 203 -8.17 -9.87 -12.79
N THR A 204 -8.13 -11.19 -12.94
CA THR A 204 -8.07 -11.85 -14.26
C THR A 204 -9.38 -11.74 -15.06
N GLU A 205 -10.42 -11.15 -14.49
CA GLU A 205 -11.75 -10.98 -15.08
C GLU A 205 -11.97 -9.56 -15.64
N ASP A 206 -11.20 -8.57 -15.18
CA ASP A 206 -11.24 -7.24 -15.76
C ASP A 206 -10.47 -7.16 -17.10
N ARG A 207 -10.76 -6.12 -17.89
CA ARG A 207 -10.16 -5.89 -19.22
C ARG A 207 -8.64 -6.02 -19.19
N TYR A 208 -7.98 -5.37 -18.23
CA TYR A 208 -6.53 -5.27 -18.16
C TYR A 208 -5.91 -6.58 -17.66
N GLY A 209 -6.50 -7.24 -16.67
CA GLY A 209 -5.98 -8.53 -16.21
C GLY A 209 -6.18 -9.65 -17.21
N LYS A 210 -7.30 -9.64 -17.95
CA LYS A 210 -7.48 -10.53 -19.11
C LYS A 210 -6.41 -10.26 -20.17
N PHE A 211 -6.18 -8.99 -20.52
CA PHE A 211 -5.15 -8.63 -21.49
C PHE A 211 -3.75 -9.07 -21.07
N PHE A 212 -3.39 -8.88 -19.79
CA PHE A 212 -2.13 -9.37 -19.23
C PHE A 212 -2.00 -10.89 -19.34
N LYS A 213 -3.06 -11.63 -18.95
CA LYS A 213 -3.10 -13.09 -19.01
C LYS A 213 -2.90 -13.60 -20.44
N ASP A 214 -3.61 -13.00 -21.40
CA ASP A 214 -3.60 -13.40 -22.80
C ASP A 214 -2.26 -13.04 -23.49
N ASN A 215 -1.49 -12.09 -22.92
CA ASN A 215 -0.21 -11.59 -23.48
C ASN A 215 1.00 -11.76 -22.54
N LYS A 216 0.99 -12.76 -21.64
CA LYS A 216 2.07 -12.97 -20.65
C LYS A 216 3.48 -13.04 -21.25
N ALA A 217 3.63 -13.66 -22.43
CA ALA A 217 4.93 -13.79 -23.09
C ALA A 217 5.54 -12.43 -23.45
N TYR A 218 4.70 -11.52 -23.94
CA TYR A 218 5.12 -10.14 -24.24
C TYR A 218 5.56 -9.43 -22.95
N PHE A 219 4.72 -9.43 -21.91
CA PHE A 219 5.04 -8.73 -20.66
C PHE A 219 6.27 -9.29 -19.95
N ARG A 220 6.51 -10.61 -20.04
CA ARG A 220 7.74 -11.22 -19.53
C ARG A 220 8.99 -10.73 -20.26
N GLY A 221 8.87 -10.33 -21.52
CA GLY A 221 9.97 -9.79 -22.32
C GLY A 221 10.32 -8.33 -22.02
N ILE A 222 9.40 -7.55 -21.45
CA ILE A 222 9.60 -6.10 -21.23
C ILE A 222 9.62 -5.69 -19.75
N ALA A 223 9.01 -6.47 -18.85
CA ALA A 223 8.95 -6.17 -17.43
C ALA A 223 10.22 -6.63 -16.71
N THR A 224 10.51 -6.01 -15.57
CA THR A 224 11.47 -6.60 -14.62
C THR A 224 10.92 -7.96 -14.15
N PRO A 225 11.77 -8.98 -13.90
CA PRO A 225 11.31 -10.26 -13.37
C PRO A 225 10.50 -10.10 -12.07
N GLU A 226 10.91 -9.15 -11.22
CA GLU A 226 10.25 -8.85 -9.97
C GLU A 226 8.84 -8.28 -10.16
N ASP A 227 8.67 -7.26 -11.00
CA ASP A 227 7.35 -6.64 -11.23
C ASP A 227 6.38 -7.60 -11.93
N PHE A 228 6.90 -8.39 -12.88
CA PHE A 228 6.12 -9.42 -13.55
C PHE A 228 5.58 -10.44 -12.54
N GLU A 229 6.47 -11.02 -11.72
CA GLU A 229 6.08 -12.03 -10.73
C GLU A 229 5.14 -11.45 -9.67
N LYS A 230 5.38 -10.22 -9.21
CA LYS A 230 4.48 -9.52 -8.28
C LYS A 230 3.07 -9.38 -8.86
N LYS A 231 2.95 -8.89 -10.10
CA LYS A 231 1.64 -8.72 -10.74
C LYS A 231 0.97 -10.06 -11.02
N ASP A 232 1.71 -11.04 -11.53
CA ASP A 232 1.14 -12.36 -11.84
C ASP A 232 0.64 -13.06 -10.57
N THR A 233 1.44 -13.05 -9.51
CA THR A 233 1.04 -13.57 -8.20
C THR A 233 -0.19 -12.83 -7.67
N GLN A 234 -0.23 -11.50 -7.75
CA GLN A 234 -1.36 -10.70 -7.28
C GLN A 234 -2.67 -11.11 -7.97
N LEU A 235 -2.66 -11.23 -9.30
CA LEU A 235 -3.85 -11.61 -10.06
C LEU A 235 -4.25 -13.06 -9.81
N LEU A 236 -3.28 -13.96 -9.66
CA LEU A 236 -3.53 -15.36 -9.32
C LEU A 236 -4.18 -15.48 -7.93
N ARG A 237 -3.69 -14.74 -6.92
CA ARG A 237 -4.30 -14.73 -5.57
C ARG A 237 -5.78 -14.35 -5.61
N TYR A 238 -6.15 -13.36 -6.41
CA TYR A 238 -7.55 -12.99 -6.62
C TYR A 238 -8.31 -14.12 -7.32
N ALA A 239 -7.73 -14.66 -8.39
CA ALA A 239 -8.33 -15.73 -9.18
C ALA A 239 -8.60 -17.01 -8.37
N MET A 240 -7.74 -17.36 -7.40
CA MET A 240 -7.93 -18.52 -6.52
C MET A 240 -9.30 -18.49 -5.82
N TYR A 241 -9.70 -17.34 -5.29
CA TYR A 241 -11.02 -17.20 -4.67
C TYR A 241 -12.17 -17.24 -5.69
N THR A 242 -11.95 -16.72 -6.91
CA THR A 242 -12.93 -16.89 -7.99
C THR A 242 -13.09 -18.36 -8.37
N TYR A 243 -12.00 -19.14 -8.47
CA TYR A 243 -12.07 -20.58 -8.77
C TYR A 243 -12.82 -21.34 -7.68
N ILE A 244 -12.57 -21.03 -6.40
CA ILE A 244 -13.32 -21.61 -5.27
C ILE A 244 -14.81 -21.30 -5.38
N ARG A 245 -15.18 -20.02 -5.59
CA ARG A 245 -16.60 -19.61 -5.70
C ARG A 245 -17.32 -20.27 -6.88
N ASN A 246 -16.64 -20.38 -8.01
CA ASN A 246 -17.20 -20.94 -9.24
C ASN A 246 -17.09 -22.47 -9.30
N LYS A 247 -16.49 -23.12 -8.29
CA LYS A 247 -16.22 -24.56 -8.25
C LYS A 247 -15.37 -25.06 -9.42
N ASP A 248 -14.49 -24.20 -9.95
CA ASP A 248 -13.55 -24.58 -11.00
C ASP A 248 -12.34 -25.31 -10.41
N LYS A 249 -12.50 -26.62 -10.21
CA LYS A 249 -11.49 -27.46 -9.57
C LYS A 249 -10.20 -27.54 -10.38
N SER A 250 -10.30 -27.56 -11.71
CA SER A 250 -9.12 -27.69 -12.58
C SER A 250 -8.25 -26.45 -12.53
N ALA A 251 -8.85 -25.26 -12.64
CA ALA A 251 -8.11 -24.00 -12.52
C ALA A 251 -7.56 -23.80 -11.10
N PHE A 252 -8.35 -24.16 -10.08
CA PHE A 252 -7.92 -24.16 -8.68
C PHE A 252 -6.67 -25.03 -8.47
N ASP A 253 -6.69 -26.28 -8.93
CA ASP A 253 -5.56 -27.21 -8.74
C ASP A 253 -4.30 -26.74 -9.46
N THR A 254 -4.46 -26.19 -10.66
CA THR A 254 -3.34 -25.59 -11.41
C THR A 254 -2.72 -24.41 -10.65
N GLY A 255 -3.56 -23.50 -10.14
CA GLY A 255 -3.10 -22.36 -9.34
C GLY A 255 -2.49 -22.79 -8.01
N LEU A 256 -3.04 -23.82 -7.37
CA LEU A 256 -2.53 -24.33 -6.10
C LEU A 256 -1.10 -24.88 -6.22
N VAL A 257 -0.77 -25.55 -7.33
CA VAL A 257 0.59 -26.04 -7.61
C VAL A 257 1.61 -24.89 -7.61
N TYR A 258 1.25 -23.72 -8.15
CA TYR A 258 2.13 -22.53 -8.16
C TYR A 258 2.51 -22.09 -6.73
N PHE A 259 1.53 -22.00 -5.84
CA PHE A 259 1.78 -21.58 -4.45
C PHE A 259 2.50 -22.66 -3.63
N LYS A 260 2.13 -23.93 -3.82
CA LYS A 260 2.63 -25.06 -3.04
C LYS A 260 4.10 -25.40 -3.34
N ASN A 261 4.51 -25.25 -4.60
CA ASN A 261 5.87 -25.56 -5.03
C ASN A 261 6.84 -24.37 -4.90
N SER A 262 6.39 -23.25 -4.33
CA SER A 262 7.21 -22.08 -4.10
C SER A 262 8.17 -22.28 -2.91
N ASP A 263 9.38 -21.76 -3.00
CA ASP A 263 10.34 -21.69 -1.87
C ASP A 263 9.96 -20.60 -0.84
N ASP A 264 9.08 -19.67 -1.23
CA ASP A 264 8.52 -18.65 -0.34
C ASP A 264 7.47 -19.26 0.62
N LYS A 265 7.77 -19.22 1.92
CA LYS A 265 6.90 -19.71 2.99
C LYS A 265 5.52 -19.02 2.98
N GLU A 266 5.43 -17.74 2.66
CA GLU A 266 4.14 -17.03 2.62
C GLU A 266 3.26 -17.57 1.50
N LYS A 267 3.83 -17.91 0.34
CA LYS A 267 3.10 -18.57 -0.75
C LYS A 267 2.64 -19.98 -0.34
N GLN A 268 3.43 -20.71 0.44
CA GLN A 268 3.01 -22.02 0.97
C GLN A 268 1.85 -21.89 1.98
N ILE A 269 1.86 -20.83 2.80
CA ILE A 269 0.74 -20.48 3.69
C ILE A 269 -0.50 -20.11 2.86
N ASP A 270 -0.37 -19.32 1.80
CA ASP A 270 -1.46 -19.01 0.87
C ASP A 270 -2.08 -20.30 0.31
N ALA A 271 -1.26 -21.28 -0.12
CA ALA A 271 -1.73 -22.58 -0.58
C ALA A 271 -2.60 -23.30 0.46
N ALA A 272 -2.13 -23.37 1.71
CA ALA A 272 -2.86 -23.98 2.82
C ALA A 272 -4.21 -23.29 3.08
N MET A 273 -4.23 -21.95 2.99
CA MET A 273 -5.46 -21.16 3.15
C MET A 273 -6.45 -21.42 2.01
N TYR A 274 -5.97 -21.56 0.78
CA TYR A 274 -6.81 -21.91 -0.37
C TYR A 274 -7.38 -23.33 -0.26
N GLU A 275 -6.57 -24.32 0.14
CA GLU A 275 -7.05 -25.68 0.39
C GLU A 275 -8.13 -25.68 1.48
N ALA A 276 -7.92 -24.94 2.58
CA ALA A 276 -8.90 -24.85 3.68
C ALA A 276 -10.21 -24.19 3.26
N GLU A 277 -10.16 -23.10 2.47
CA GLU A 277 -11.38 -22.43 1.96
C GLU A 277 -12.11 -23.33 0.95
N TRP A 278 -11.39 -24.05 0.07
CA TRP A 278 -11.98 -25.01 -0.85
C TRP A 278 -12.70 -26.13 -0.08
N ALA A 279 -12.01 -26.78 0.85
CA ALA A 279 -12.59 -27.87 1.64
C ALA A 279 -13.78 -27.37 2.50
N GLY A 280 -13.69 -26.14 3.02
CA GLY A 280 -14.75 -25.52 3.80
C GLY A 280 -16.00 -25.18 2.98
N THR A 281 -15.85 -24.80 1.71
CA THR A 281 -16.95 -24.30 0.87
C THR A 281 -17.52 -25.38 -0.05
N ASN A 282 -16.66 -26.22 -0.61
CA ASN A 282 -16.99 -27.17 -1.67
C ASN A 282 -16.73 -28.64 -1.28
N GLY A 283 -15.98 -28.88 -0.21
CA GLY A 283 -15.68 -30.22 0.30
C GLY A 283 -16.72 -30.73 1.29
N THR A 284 -16.57 -31.99 1.66
CA THR A 284 -17.32 -32.63 2.76
C THR A 284 -16.76 -32.21 4.11
N THR A 285 -17.58 -32.35 5.17
CA THR A 285 -17.11 -32.14 6.55
C THR A 285 -15.89 -33.00 6.89
N LYS A 286 -15.86 -34.26 6.42
CA LYS A 286 -14.73 -35.17 6.66
C LYS A 286 -13.45 -34.64 6.04
N GLU A 287 -13.49 -34.20 4.78
CA GLU A 287 -12.32 -33.65 4.08
C GLU A 287 -11.83 -32.37 4.76
N PHE A 288 -12.74 -31.47 5.14
CA PHE A 288 -12.38 -30.25 5.88
C PHE A 288 -11.67 -30.56 7.19
N ILE A 289 -12.19 -31.52 7.97
CA ILE A 289 -11.59 -31.91 9.25
C ILE A 289 -10.19 -32.51 9.03
N GLN A 290 -10.07 -33.49 8.13
CA GLN A 290 -8.80 -34.15 7.86
C GLN A 290 -7.74 -33.17 7.40
N LEU A 291 -8.08 -32.30 6.44
CA LEU A 291 -7.17 -31.28 5.93
C LEU A 291 -6.75 -30.30 7.03
N THR A 292 -7.70 -29.68 7.71
CA THR A 292 -7.38 -28.64 8.70
C THR A 292 -6.63 -29.20 9.91
N ASP A 293 -6.82 -30.48 10.25
CA ASP A 293 -6.07 -31.16 11.29
C ASP A 293 -4.59 -31.41 10.90
N VAL A 294 -4.32 -31.65 9.60
CA VAL A 294 -2.96 -31.66 9.07
C VAL A 294 -2.36 -30.25 9.08
N LEU A 295 -3.08 -29.26 8.55
CA LEU A 295 -2.58 -27.89 8.41
C LEU A 295 -2.20 -27.27 9.76
N ARG A 296 -3.08 -27.38 10.77
CA ARG A 296 -2.85 -26.80 12.11
C ARG A 296 -1.70 -27.44 12.89
N ARG A 297 -1.26 -28.65 12.51
CA ARG A 297 -0.09 -29.32 13.10
C ARG A 297 1.17 -29.11 12.26
N GLY A 298 0.99 -28.71 11.00
CA GLY A 298 2.06 -28.47 10.03
C GLY A 298 2.26 -26.98 9.79
N ILE A 299 2.02 -26.55 8.55
CA ILE A 299 2.38 -25.21 8.06
C ILE A 299 1.67 -24.06 8.80
N LEU A 300 0.48 -24.31 9.38
CA LEU A 300 -0.27 -23.31 10.13
C LEU A 300 -0.11 -23.43 11.66
N LYS A 301 0.85 -24.21 12.15
CA LYS A 301 0.96 -24.53 13.58
C LYS A 301 1.12 -23.32 14.50
N ASP A 302 1.82 -22.29 14.02
CA ASP A 302 2.13 -21.05 14.74
C ASP A 302 1.37 -19.84 14.14
N GLU A 303 0.41 -20.09 13.25
CA GLU A 303 -0.29 -19.05 12.47
C GLU A 303 -1.66 -18.74 13.10
N ASP A 304 -1.67 -18.12 14.27
CA ASP A 304 -2.87 -17.86 15.08
C ASP A 304 -3.99 -17.17 14.30
N GLU A 305 -3.67 -16.11 13.56
CA GLU A 305 -4.64 -15.37 12.76
C GLU A 305 -5.27 -16.24 11.66
N LYS A 306 -4.47 -17.12 11.04
CA LYS A 306 -4.92 -18.00 9.95
C LYS A 306 -5.83 -19.09 10.49
N LEU A 307 -5.46 -19.72 11.61
CA LEU A 307 -6.29 -20.70 12.31
C LEU A 307 -7.62 -20.11 12.76
N SER A 308 -7.57 -18.91 13.37
CA SER A 308 -8.74 -18.14 13.79
C SER A 308 -9.64 -17.78 12.60
N PHE A 309 -9.04 -17.36 11.48
CA PHE A 309 -9.78 -17.04 10.25
C PHE A 309 -10.54 -18.27 9.70
N ILE A 310 -9.88 -19.43 9.57
CA ILE A 310 -10.51 -20.67 9.10
C ILE A 310 -11.68 -21.04 10.00
N ALA A 311 -11.48 -20.95 11.32
CA ALA A 311 -12.50 -21.25 12.31
C ALA A 311 -13.69 -20.30 12.21
N ARG A 312 -13.47 -18.98 12.12
CA ARG A 312 -14.53 -17.96 11.99
C ARG A 312 -15.36 -18.16 10.73
N ARG A 313 -14.68 -18.41 9.61
CA ARG A 313 -15.29 -18.56 8.30
C ARG A 313 -16.23 -19.77 8.23
N ASN A 314 -15.92 -20.83 8.98
CA ASN A 314 -16.62 -22.11 8.96
C ASN A 314 -17.47 -22.40 10.23
N GLY A 315 -17.26 -21.66 11.32
CA GLY A 315 -17.89 -21.87 12.64
C GLY A 315 -19.26 -21.22 12.83
N GLY A 316 -19.57 -20.18 12.04
CA GLY A 316 -20.94 -19.73 11.82
C GLY A 316 -21.48 -18.63 12.76
N ASN A 317 -21.96 -17.56 12.12
CA ASN A 317 -23.14 -16.77 12.51
C ASN A 317 -24.10 -16.58 11.30
N LYS A 318 -23.83 -17.25 10.16
CA LYS A 318 -24.54 -17.12 8.86
C LYS A 318 -24.98 -18.43 8.21
N MET A 319 -24.63 -19.59 8.77
CA MET A 319 -25.12 -20.89 8.29
C MET A 319 -26.17 -21.40 9.27
N THR A 320 -27.44 -21.38 8.86
CA THR A 320 -28.61 -21.86 9.61
C THR A 320 -28.64 -23.38 9.85
N SER A 321 -27.53 -24.08 9.63
CA SER A 321 -27.35 -25.51 9.91
C SER A 321 -25.87 -25.89 9.79
N SER A 322 -24.99 -25.40 10.67
CA SER A 322 -23.61 -25.89 10.70
C SER A 322 -23.59 -27.34 11.20
N ASP A 323 -22.96 -28.23 10.45
CA ASP A 323 -22.70 -29.61 10.88
C ASP A 323 -21.99 -29.59 12.25
N PRO A 324 -22.56 -30.19 13.30
CA PRO A 324 -21.97 -30.20 14.65
C PRO A 324 -20.53 -30.71 14.68
N THR A 325 -20.16 -31.60 13.76
CA THR A 325 -18.80 -32.16 13.65
C THR A 325 -17.83 -31.12 13.09
N LYS A 326 -18.26 -30.36 12.08
CA LYS A 326 -17.47 -29.27 11.50
C LYS A 326 -17.26 -28.15 12.52
N LEU A 327 -18.28 -27.85 13.32
CA LEU A 327 -18.19 -26.85 14.38
C LEU A 327 -17.20 -27.25 15.49
N LYS A 328 -17.13 -28.53 15.86
CA LYS A 328 -16.12 -29.05 16.79
C LYS A 328 -14.69 -28.85 16.26
N GLN A 329 -14.46 -29.02 14.97
CA GLN A 329 -13.16 -28.74 14.38
C GLN A 329 -12.83 -27.25 14.40
N CYS A 330 -13.81 -26.38 14.12
CA CYS A 330 -13.62 -24.94 14.26
C CYS A 330 -13.25 -24.54 15.69
N TYR A 331 -13.83 -25.22 16.70
CA TYR A 331 -13.43 -25.03 18.09
C TYR A 331 -11.96 -25.39 18.33
N VAL A 332 -11.47 -26.51 17.81
CA VAL A 332 -10.06 -26.90 17.94
C VAL A 332 -9.13 -25.83 17.36
N LEU A 333 -9.44 -25.34 16.15
CA LEU A 333 -8.65 -24.31 15.47
C LEU A 333 -8.67 -22.98 16.24
N ALA A 334 -9.85 -22.51 16.66
CA ALA A 334 -9.97 -21.25 17.39
C ALA A 334 -9.34 -21.31 18.78
N LYS A 335 -9.40 -22.46 19.45
CA LYS A 335 -8.73 -22.66 20.73
C LYS A 335 -7.21 -22.55 20.59
N GLN A 336 -6.64 -23.25 19.61
CA GLN A 336 -5.21 -23.19 19.32
C GLN A 336 -4.78 -21.74 19.00
N ALA A 337 -5.57 -20.98 18.24
CA ALA A 337 -5.29 -19.58 17.97
C ALA A 337 -5.25 -18.70 19.23
N VAL A 338 -6.16 -18.92 20.19
CA VAL A 338 -6.13 -18.21 21.48
C VAL A 338 -4.94 -18.63 22.34
N GLU A 339 -4.57 -19.91 22.33
CA GLU A 339 -3.40 -20.42 23.06
C GLU A 339 -2.08 -19.84 22.51
N LEU A 340 -2.00 -19.60 21.19
CA LEU A 340 -0.86 -18.95 20.55
C LEU A 340 -0.80 -17.44 20.84
N ASN A 341 -1.96 -16.77 20.92
CA ASN A 341 -2.03 -15.33 21.09
C ASN A 341 -3.29 -14.91 21.87
N GLU A 342 -3.18 -14.89 23.20
CA GLU A 342 -4.29 -14.54 24.09
C GLU A 342 -4.67 -13.05 24.06
N SER A 343 -3.73 -12.21 23.63
CA SER A 343 -3.90 -10.75 23.52
C SER A 343 -4.57 -10.30 22.22
N SER A 344 -4.96 -11.23 21.35
CA SER A 344 -5.66 -10.92 20.10
C SER A 344 -7.17 -10.82 20.32
N TYR A 345 -7.71 -9.60 20.17
CA TYR A 345 -9.16 -9.34 20.18
C TYR A 345 -9.91 -10.27 19.19
N SER A 346 -9.34 -10.41 18.00
CA SER A 346 -9.87 -11.19 16.87
C SER A 346 -9.98 -12.69 17.22
N ASN A 347 -8.96 -13.25 17.89
CA ASN A 347 -8.93 -14.65 18.29
C ASN A 347 -9.92 -14.92 19.42
N GLN A 348 -9.91 -14.09 20.46
CA GLN A 348 -10.83 -14.20 21.59
C GLN A 348 -12.29 -14.10 21.13
N GLY A 349 -12.61 -13.12 20.29
CA GLY A 349 -13.95 -12.94 19.74
C GLY A 349 -14.43 -14.15 18.93
N THR A 350 -13.56 -14.71 18.10
CA THR A 350 -13.87 -15.90 17.29
C THR A 350 -14.10 -17.14 18.15
N PHE A 351 -13.23 -17.34 19.15
CA PHE A 351 -13.34 -18.48 20.05
C PHE A 351 -14.62 -18.41 20.90
N ALA A 352 -14.98 -17.22 21.37
CA ALA A 352 -16.24 -16.98 22.08
C ALA A 352 -17.47 -17.32 21.21
N GLU A 353 -17.53 -16.83 19.96
CA GLU A 353 -18.62 -17.13 19.01
C GLU A 353 -18.81 -18.64 18.79
N ILE A 354 -17.69 -19.36 18.63
CA ILE A 354 -17.74 -20.82 18.44
C ILE A 354 -18.18 -21.52 19.71
N CYS A 355 -17.72 -21.08 20.89
CA CYS A 355 -18.16 -21.62 22.17
C CYS A 355 -19.65 -21.36 22.41
N ILE A 356 -20.18 -20.20 22.00
CA ILE A 356 -21.62 -19.90 22.03
C ILE A 356 -22.39 -20.90 21.16
N SER A 357 -21.94 -21.10 19.92
CA SER A 357 -22.56 -22.03 18.98
C SER A 357 -22.55 -23.48 19.48
N LEU A 358 -21.54 -23.86 20.27
CA LEU A 358 -21.43 -25.17 20.93
C LEU A 358 -22.08 -25.23 22.32
N LYS A 359 -22.72 -24.15 22.79
CA LYS A 359 -23.31 -24.04 24.15
C LYS A 359 -22.31 -24.30 25.29
N ARG A 360 -21.05 -23.89 25.10
CA ARG A 360 -19.96 -24.04 26.09
C ARG A 360 -19.82 -22.78 26.93
N LYS A 361 -20.81 -22.53 27.80
CA LYS A 361 -20.99 -21.28 28.55
C LYS A 361 -19.71 -20.77 29.24
N LYS A 362 -19.02 -21.61 30.00
CA LYS A 362 -17.83 -21.18 30.77
C LYS A 362 -16.72 -20.60 29.88
N GLU A 363 -16.40 -21.28 28.77
CA GLU A 363 -15.38 -20.81 27.83
C GLU A 363 -15.88 -19.64 26.98
N ALA A 364 -17.16 -19.65 26.60
CA ALA A 364 -17.78 -18.53 25.88
C ALA A 364 -17.67 -17.23 26.67
N VAL A 365 -18.04 -17.25 27.96
CA VAL A 365 -17.98 -16.06 28.83
C VAL A 365 -16.53 -15.62 29.02
N LYS A 366 -15.62 -16.52 29.39
CA LYS A 366 -14.20 -16.19 29.59
C LYS A 366 -13.57 -15.53 28.35
N ALA A 367 -13.81 -16.10 27.18
CA ALA A 367 -13.27 -15.56 25.93
C ALA A 367 -13.94 -14.24 25.53
N ALA A 368 -15.24 -14.08 25.79
CA ALA A 368 -15.95 -12.82 25.51
C ALA A 368 -15.52 -11.69 26.46
N GLU A 369 -15.25 -11.99 27.74
CA GLU A 369 -14.68 -11.03 28.70
C GLU A 369 -13.29 -10.58 28.26
N ALA A 370 -12.43 -11.52 27.84
CA ALA A 370 -11.11 -11.21 27.30
C ALA A 370 -11.20 -10.34 26.04
N ALA A 371 -12.08 -10.69 25.09
CA ALA A 371 -12.33 -9.87 23.89
C ALA A 371 -12.84 -8.47 24.28
N ARG A 372 -13.72 -8.37 25.29
CA ARG A 372 -14.25 -7.08 25.74
C ARG A 372 -13.18 -6.21 26.41
N ALA A 373 -12.29 -6.79 27.20
CA ALA A 373 -11.16 -6.08 27.80
C ALA A 373 -10.20 -5.54 26.73
N LEU A 374 -9.87 -6.36 25.72
CA LEU A 374 -9.01 -5.96 24.60
C LEU A 374 -9.65 -4.88 23.72
N ALA A 375 -10.98 -4.86 23.61
CA ALA A 375 -11.69 -3.84 22.83
C ALA A 375 -11.54 -2.41 23.35
N GLU A 376 -11.13 -2.20 24.61
CA GLU A 376 -10.85 -0.85 25.17
C GLU A 376 -9.67 -0.16 24.46
N LEU A 377 -8.77 -0.94 23.84
CA LEU A 377 -7.62 -0.43 23.09
C LEU A 377 -7.98 -0.12 21.62
N GLU A 378 -9.24 -0.34 21.22
CA GLU A 378 -9.69 -0.31 19.84
C GLU A 378 -10.59 0.90 19.56
N THR A 379 -11.73 0.70 18.91
CA THR A 379 -12.70 1.76 18.59
C THR A 379 -14.00 1.59 19.35
N SER A 380 -14.77 2.67 19.53
CA SER A 380 -16.11 2.61 20.13
C SER A 380 -17.07 1.66 19.41
N LYS A 381 -16.85 1.39 18.12
CA LYS A 381 -17.58 0.37 17.36
C LYS A 381 -17.21 -1.05 17.80
N ILE A 382 -15.93 -1.31 18.00
CA ILE A 382 -15.41 -2.62 18.42
C ILE A 382 -15.86 -2.94 19.84
N ILE A 383 -15.86 -1.94 20.74
CA ILE A 383 -16.42 -2.05 22.10
C ILE A 383 -17.87 -2.54 22.07
N LYS A 384 -18.74 -1.89 21.29
CA LYS A 384 -20.16 -2.29 21.16
C LYS A 384 -20.35 -3.72 20.65
N ILE A 385 -19.50 -4.16 19.72
CA ILE A 385 -19.52 -5.54 19.21
C ILE A 385 -19.14 -6.52 20.33
N ALA A 386 -18.11 -6.19 21.11
CA ALA A 386 -17.65 -7.02 22.22
C ALA A 386 -18.68 -7.08 23.37
N ASP A 387 -19.36 -5.96 23.68
CA ASP A 387 -20.47 -5.93 24.65
C ASP A 387 -21.60 -6.87 24.23
N ALA A 388 -22.01 -6.81 22.96
CA ALA A 388 -23.04 -7.69 22.42
C ALA A 388 -22.63 -9.17 22.45
N LEU A 389 -21.35 -9.46 22.16
CA LEU A 389 -20.79 -10.80 22.25
C LEU A 389 -20.85 -11.35 23.69
N LEU A 390 -20.42 -10.55 24.67
CA LEU A 390 -20.44 -10.90 26.09
C LEU A 390 -21.87 -11.11 26.60
N ALA A 391 -22.80 -10.24 26.21
CA ALA A 391 -24.21 -10.40 26.57
C ALA A 391 -24.78 -11.73 26.07
N ARG A 392 -24.49 -12.12 24.81
CA ARG A 392 -24.91 -13.42 24.25
C ARG A 392 -24.25 -14.59 24.96
N ALA A 393 -22.97 -14.49 25.32
CA ALA A 393 -22.27 -15.54 26.08
C ALA A 393 -22.88 -15.75 27.47
N ASN A 394 -23.25 -14.67 28.16
CA ASN A 394 -23.89 -14.73 29.47
C ASN A 394 -25.31 -15.32 29.42
N ALA A 395 -26.02 -15.11 28.30
CA ALA A 395 -27.39 -15.55 28.08
C ALA A 395 -27.54 -17.04 27.70
N LEU A 396 -26.45 -17.75 27.41
CA LEU A 396 -26.44 -19.22 27.25
C LEU A 396 -26.90 -19.94 28.52
#